data_AF-A0A928Z4W0-F1
#
_entry.id   AF-A0A928Z4W0-F1
#
_cell.length_a   1.000
_cell.length_b   1.000
_cell.length_c   1.000
_cell.angle_alpha   90.00
_cell.angle_beta   90.00
_cell.angle_gamma   90.00
#
_symmetry.space_group_name_H-M   'P 1'
#
loop_
_entity.id
_entity.type
_entity.pdbx_description
1 polymer ?
#
loop_
_entity_poly.entity_id
_entity_poly.type
_entity_poly.pdbx_seq_one_letter_code
_entity_poly.pdbx_strand_id
1 'polypeptide(L)' 'MKYHNLQQLIQFLKTELALSSEQIQVALRQSQRQHGPLPMLLWQYGFITIEQLDDIQQ' A
#
# COMPACT_ATOMS: atom_id res chain seq x y z
N MET A 1 -5.00 -9.04 8.34
CA MET A 1 -4.29 -7.74 8.33
C MET A 1 -2.97 -7.89 9.08
N LYS A 2 -1.97 -8.47 8.44
CA LYS A 2 -0.60 -8.68 8.97
C LYS A 2 0.07 -7.44 9.59
N TYR A 3 -0.43 -6.23 9.33
CA TYR A 3 0.18 -4.99 9.82
C TYR A 3 -0.77 -4.23 10.75
N HIS A 4 -0.38 -4.12 12.02
CA HIS A 4 -1.07 -3.30 13.02
C HIS A 4 -0.55 -1.85 13.04
N ASN A 5 0.51 -1.56 12.27
CA ASN A 5 1.19 -0.28 12.25
C ASN A 5 1.53 0.14 10.80
N LEU A 6 1.20 1.39 10.45
CA LEU A 6 1.44 1.98 9.13
C LEU A 6 2.93 1.99 8.73
N GLN A 7 3.85 2.16 9.68
CA GLN A 7 5.29 2.17 9.39
C GLN A 7 5.79 0.80 8.94
N GLN A 8 5.28 -0.29 9.54
CA GLN A 8 5.65 -1.65 9.12
C GLN A 8 5.14 -1.94 7.70
N LEU A 9 3.92 -1.51 7.39
CA LEU A 9 3.38 -1.61 6.04
C LEU A 9 4.24 -0.82 5.05
N ILE A 10 4.57 0.45 5.35
CA ILE A 10 5.42 1.27 4.47
C ILE A 10 6.79 0.62 4.26
N GLN A 11 7.38 0.01 5.30
CA GLN A 11 8.65 -0.69 5.17
C GLN A 11 8.53 -1.89 4.24
N PHE A 12 7.50 -2.73 4.41
CA PHE A 12 7.21 -3.86 3.54
C PHE A 12 7.01 -3.43 2.08
N LEU A 13 6.22 -2.38 1.84
CA LEU A 13 5.99 -1.84 0.50
C LEU A 13 7.32 -1.43 -0.17
N LYS A 14 8.26 -0.86 0.60
CA LYS A 14 9.56 -0.45 0.08
C LYS A 14 10.53 -1.61 -0.14
N THR A 15 10.55 -2.61 0.75
CA THR A 15 11.53 -3.70 0.69
C THR A 15 11.06 -4.86 -0.16
N GLU A 16 9.87 -5.38 0.13
CA GLU A 16 9.34 -6.60 -0.50
C GLU A 16 8.70 -6.30 -1.85
N LEU A 17 7.98 -5.17 -1.97
CA LEU A 17 7.32 -4.78 -3.21
C LEU A 17 8.12 -3.76 -4.04
N ALA A 18 9.30 -3.35 -3.55
CA ALA A 18 10.19 -2.38 -4.22
C ALA A 18 9.50 -1.07 -4.65
N LEU A 19 8.44 -0.65 -3.95
CA LEU A 19 7.71 0.57 -4.29
C LEU A 19 8.54 1.81 -3.99
N SER A 20 8.47 2.77 -4.90
CA SER A 20 9.11 4.08 -4.70
C SER A 20 8.38 4.88 -3.61
N SER A 21 9.11 5.78 -2.96
CA SER A 21 8.51 6.67 -1.96
C SER A 21 7.41 7.56 -2.58
N GLU A 22 7.50 7.88 -3.87
CA GLU A 22 6.49 8.66 -4.59
C GLU A 22 5.18 7.89 -4.75
N GLN A 23 5.24 6.63 -5.17
CA GLN A 23 4.05 5.77 -5.34
C GLN A 23 3.31 5.61 -4.01
N ILE A 24 4.06 5.36 -2.93
CA ILE A 24 3.51 5.25 -1.57
C ILE A 24 2.85 6.57 -1.14
N GLN A 25 3.49 7.72 -1.39
CA GLN A 25 2.93 9.03 -1.05
C GLN A 25 1.65 9.35 -1.82
N VAL A 26 1.55 8.98 -3.09
CA VAL A 26 0.32 9.15 -3.89
C VAL A 26 -0.83 8.40 -3.22
N ALA A 27 -0.63 7.11 -2.91
CA ALA A 27 -1.67 6.29 -2.30
C ALA A 27 -2.03 6.77 -0.88
N LEU A 28 -1.07 7.24 -0.08
CA LEU A 28 -1.31 7.83 1.24
C LEU A 28 -2.18 9.09 1.16
N ARG A 29 -1.87 10.01 0.24
CA ARG A 29 -2.66 11.23 0.04
C ARG A 29 -4.10 10.89 -0.35
N GLN A 30 -4.31 9.88 -1.17
CA GLN A 30 -5.65 9.45 -1.58
C GLN A 30 -6.40 8.74 -0.46
N SER A 31 -5.70 7.95 0.36
CA SER A 31 -6.27 7.31 1.56
C SER A 31 -6.85 8.36 2.51
N GLN A 32 -6.14 9.48 2.69
CA GLN A 32 -6.62 10.59 3.51
C GLN A 32 -7.81 11.34 2.90
N ARG A 33 -7.88 11.46 1.56
CA ARG A 33 -8.96 12.20 0.88
C ARG A 33 -10.24 11.39 0.70
N GLN A 34 -10.11 10.10 0.41
CA GLN A 34 -11.23 9.23 0.03
C GLN A 34 -11.64 8.28 1.16
N HIS A 35 -10.95 8.32 2.30
CA HIS A 35 -11.13 7.38 3.42
C HIS A 35 -11.03 5.90 3.00
N GLY A 36 -10.26 5.62 1.94
CA GLY A 36 -10.03 4.28 1.43
C GLY A 36 -8.81 3.62 2.09
N PRO A 37 -8.80 2.29 2.26
CA PRO A 37 -7.65 1.57 2.78
C PRO A 37 -6.48 1.65 1.80
N LEU A 38 -5.28 1.95 2.32
CA LEU A 38 -4.05 2.12 1.52
C LEU A 38 -3.78 0.96 0.54
N PRO A 39 -3.91 -0.33 0.92
CA PRO A 39 -3.66 -1.45 0.00
C PRO A 39 -4.56 -1.41 -1.24
N MET A 40 -5.85 -1.08 -1.05
CA MET A 40 -6.82 -1.03 -2.15
C MET A 40 -6.48 0.10 -3.14
N LEU A 41 -6.02 1.23 -2.62
CA LEU A 41 -5.59 2.36 -3.45
C LEU A 41 -4.32 2.02 -4.23
N LEU A 42 -3.34 1.36 -3.61
CA LEU A 42 -2.14 0.89 -4.33
C LEU A 42 -2.51 0.03 -5.55
N TRP A 43 -3.50 -0.86 -5.40
CA TRP A 43 -4.00 -1.69 -6.50
C TRP A 43 -4.74 -0.87 -7.57
N GLN A 44 -5.64 0.02 -7.16
CA GLN A 44 -6.40 0.88 -8.10
C GLN A 44 -5.52 1.79 -8.95
N TYR A 45 -4.39 2.26 -8.40
CA TYR A 45 -3.40 3.07 -9.12
C TYR A 45 -2.40 2.22 -9.93
N GLY A 46 -2.52 0.89 -9.91
CA GLY A 46 -1.62 -0.02 -10.62
C GLY A 46 -0.20 -0.09 -10.06
N PHE A 47 -0.01 0.30 -8.79
CA PHE A 47 1.28 0.22 -8.12
C PHE A 47 1.59 -1.19 -7.62
N ILE A 48 0.56 -1.99 -7.36
CA ILE A 48 0.68 -3.39 -6.97
C ILE A 48 -0.31 -4.24 -7.78
N THR A 49 -0.01 -5.54 -7.92
CA THR A 49 -0.92 -6.49 -8.53
C THR A 49 -1.96 -7.00 -7.52
N ILE A 50 -2.95 -7.76 -8.00
CA ILE A 50 -3.96 -8.36 -7.12
C ILE A 50 -3.35 -9.44 -6.21
N GLU A 51 -2.32 -10.15 -6.70
CA GLU A 51 -1.57 -11.14 -5.92
C GLU A 51 -0.80 -10.46 -4.78
N GLN A 52 -0.13 -9.35 -5.05
CA GLN A 52 0.57 -8.56 -4.02
C GLN A 52 -0.40 -7.91 -3.03
N LEU A 53 -1.62 -7.58 -3.46
CA LEU A 53 -2.67 -7.10 -2.56
C LEU A 53 -3.06 -8.19 -1.55
N ASP A 54 -3.18 -9.44 -2.01
CA ASP A 54 -3.51 -10.58 -1.14
C ASP A 54 -2.40 -10.83 -0.10
N ASP A 55 -1.13 -10.73 -0.51
CA ASP A 55 0.02 -10.84 0.40
C ASP A 55 -0.02 -9.82 1.56
N ILE A 56 -0.48 -8.60 1.28
CA ILE A 56 -0.65 -7.53 2.27
C ILE A 56 -1.83 -7.82 3.22
N GLN A 57 -2.89 -8.48 2.74
CA GLN A 57 -4.16 -8.66 3.45
C GLN A 57 -4.24 -9.94 4.30
N GLN A 58 -3.49 -10.98 3.93
CA GLN A 58 -3.24 -12.14 4.80
C GLN A 58 -2.65 -11.75 6.16
#